data_AF-A0A2R6HKR2-F1
#
_entry.id   AF-A0A2R6HKR2-F1
#
_cell.length_a   1.000
_cell.length_b   1.000
_cell.length_c   1.000
_cell.angle_alpha   90.00
_cell.angle_beta   90.00
_cell.angle_gamma   90.00
#
_symmetry.space_group_name_H-M   'P 1'
#
loop_
_entity.id
_entity.type
_entity.pdbx_description
1 polymer ?
#
loop_
_entity_poly.entity_id
_entity_poly.type
_entity_poly.pdbx_seq_one_letter_code
_entity_poly.pdbx_strand_id
1 'polypeptide(L)'
;MWQASFVASPLYISGFSPVEVVLWGLVLLSGLTGAVCGFYLLYVDSLVVHHTMFFKIVSAGLLLFVITAPVVFFLPFEFIHGVHSFAAFVVSAGLYTILRNDQLNRDGS
;
A
#
# COMPACT_ATOMS: atom_id res chain seq x y z
N MET A 1 35.57 -27.95 33.45
CA MET A 1 34.32 -27.76 32.71
C MET A 1 34.32 -26.34 32.16
N TRP A 2 34.51 -26.17 30.85
CA TRP A 2 34.41 -24.87 30.18
C TRP A 2 33.11 -24.88 29.38
N GLN A 3 32.12 -24.08 29.80
CA GLN A 3 30.94 -23.83 28.99
C GLN A 3 31.35 -22.87 27.86
N ALA A 4 31.40 -23.38 26.63
CA ALA A 4 31.48 -22.54 25.46
C ALA A 4 30.10 -21.89 25.24
N SER A 5 29.98 -20.61 25.57
CA SER A 5 28.82 -19.80 25.21
C SER A 5 28.81 -19.63 23.69
N PHE A 6 28.03 -20.46 22.99
CA PHE A 6 27.72 -20.25 21.59
C PHE A 6 26.82 -19.03 21.47
N VAL A 7 27.42 -17.84 21.43
CA VAL A 7 26.72 -16.63 20.96
C VAL A 7 26.51 -16.84 19.46
N ALA A 8 25.34 -17.35 19.09
CA ALA A 8 24.91 -17.41 17.70
C ALA A 8 24.89 -15.98 17.16
N SER A 9 25.89 -15.63 16.36
CA SER A 9 25.90 -14.36 15.63
C SER A 9 24.67 -14.37 14.72
N PRO A 10 23.79 -13.35 14.76
CA PRO A 10 22.67 -13.31 13.85
C PRO A 10 23.20 -13.37 12.42
N LEU A 11 22.59 -14.22 11.58
CA LEU A 11 22.94 -14.30 10.17
C LEU A 11 22.43 -13.02 9.49
N TYR A 12 23.32 -12.03 9.31
CA TYR A 12 23.02 -10.82 8.57
C TYR A 12 23.21 -11.07 7.08
N ILE A 13 22.16 -10.87 6.28
CA ILE A 13 22.26 -10.88 4.82
C ILE A 13 22.40 -9.42 4.39
N SER A 14 23.56 -9.06 3.86
CA SER A 14 23.84 -7.70 3.36
C SER A 14 23.59 -6.57 4.38
N GLY A 15 23.79 -6.85 5.67
CA GLY A 15 23.58 -5.88 6.75
C GLY A 15 22.18 -5.85 7.36
N PHE A 16 21.24 -6.66 6.86
CA PHE A 16 19.89 -6.81 7.41
C PHE A 16 19.73 -8.13 8.17
N SER A 17 19.01 -8.10 9.28
CA SER A 17 18.59 -9.29 10.00
C SER A 17 17.54 -10.07 9.20
N PRO A 18 17.38 -11.39 9.43
CA PRO A 18 16.39 -12.20 8.71
C PRO A 18 14.96 -11.68 8.87
N VAL A 19 14.63 -11.12 10.05
CA VAL A 19 13.30 -10.54 10.34
C VAL A 19 13.07 -9.30 9.47
N GLU A 20 14.07 -8.42 9.35
CA GLU A 20 13.96 -7.24 8.49
C GLU A 20 13.75 -7.63 7.04
N VAL A 21 14.49 -8.61 6.53
CA VAL A 21 14.32 -9.10 5.15
C VAL A 21 12.89 -9.62 4.91
N VAL A 22 12.32 -10.35 5.86
CA VAL A 22 10.93 -10.84 5.77
C VAL A 22 9.93 -9.69 5.78
N LEU A 23 10.09 -8.73 6.69
CA LEU A 23 9.19 -7.57 6.78
C LEU A 23 9.23 -6.73 5.49
N TRP A 24 10.41 -6.47 4.95
CA TRP A 24 10.57 -5.78 3.67
C TRP A 24 9.93 -6.56 2.51
N GLY A 25 10.12 -7.88 2.47
CA GLY A 25 9.47 -8.76 1.49
C GLY A 25 7.94 -8.68 1.54
N LEU A 26 7.34 -8.70 2.74
CA LEU A 26 5.89 -8.58 2.92
C LEU A 26 5.35 -7.21 2.48
N VAL A 27 6.10 -6.13 2.74
CA VAL A 27 5.73 -4.78 2.28
C VAL A 27 5.73 -4.71 0.75
N LEU A 28 6.76 -5.25 0.09
CA LEU A 28 6.81 -5.30 -1.38
C LEU A 28 5.69 -6.16 -1.98
N LEU A 29 5.44 -7.33 -1.38
CA LEU A 29 4.39 -8.24 -1.83
C LEU A 29 2.99 -7.63 -1.69
N SER A 30 2.72 -6.94 -0.58
CA SER A 30 1.44 -6.25 -0.37
C SER A 30 1.25 -5.08 -1.34
N GLY A 31 2.30 -4.31 -1.62
CA GLY A 31 2.30 -3.28 -2.65
C GLY A 31 2.01 -3.83 -4.05
N LEU A 32 2.68 -4.91 -4.45
CA LEU A 32 2.44 -5.61 -5.72
C LEU A 32 1.01 -6.14 -5.84
N THR A 33 0.51 -6.78 -4.78
CA THR A 33 -0.86 -7.29 -4.74
C THR A 33 -1.86 -6.14 -4.87
N GLY A 34 -1.63 -5.02 -4.18
CA GLY A 34 -2.41 -3.80 -4.32
C GLY A 34 -2.40 -3.25 -5.74
N ALA A 35 -1.24 -3.24 -6.41
CA ALA A 35 -1.11 -2.82 -7.81
C ALA A 35 -1.96 -3.69 -8.75
N VAL A 36 -1.85 -5.01 -8.62
CA VAL A 36 -2.60 -5.98 -9.43
C VAL A 36 -4.10 -5.81 -9.22
N CYS A 37 -4.53 -5.66 -7.97
CA CYS A 37 -5.92 -5.36 -7.64
C CYS A 37 -6.38 -4.02 -8.25
N GLY A 38 -5.56 -2.96 -8.18
CA GLY A 38 -5.87 -1.68 -8.78
C GLY A 38 -6.02 -1.76 -10.31
N PHE A 39 -5.11 -2.44 -11.01
CA PHE A 39 -5.23 -2.68 -12.45
C PHE A 39 -6.45 -3.53 -12.80
N TYR A 40 -6.73 -4.57 -12.01
CA TYR A 40 -7.92 -5.39 -12.19
C TYR A 40 -9.20 -4.56 -12.02
N LEU A 41 -9.25 -3.69 -11.01
CA LEU A 41 -10.38 -2.79 -10.80
C LEU A 41 -10.54 -1.82 -11.96
N LEU A 42 -9.47 -1.21 -12.49
CA LEU A 42 -9.55 -0.36 -13.69
C LEU A 42 -10.04 -1.13 -14.93
N TYR A 43 -9.65 -2.41 -15.06
CA TYR A 43 -10.11 -3.27 -16.15
C TYR A 43 -11.61 -3.59 -16.02
N VAL A 44 -12.07 -3.98 -14.83
CA VAL A 44 -13.48 -4.31 -14.55
C VAL A 44 -14.38 -3.08 -14.50
N ASP A 45 -13.84 -1.90 -14.18
CA ASP A 45 -14.56 -0.62 -14.23
C ASP A 45 -15.09 -0.30 -15.64
N SER A 46 -14.43 -0.84 -16.68
CA SER A 46 -14.91 -0.74 -18.07
C SER A 46 -16.15 -1.60 -18.35
N LEU A 47 -16.51 -2.52 -17.44
CA LEU A 47 -17.52 -3.56 -17.71
C LEU A 47 -18.86 -3.32 -16.98
N VAL A 48 -18.93 -2.88 -15.70
CA VAL A 48 -20.22 -2.93 -14.96
C VAL A 48 -20.45 -1.87 -13.84
N VAL A 49 -19.46 -1.09 -13.38
CA VAL A 49 -19.57 -0.54 -12.01
C VAL A 49 -20.08 0.91 -11.93
N HIS A 50 -21.14 1.14 -11.14
CA HIS A 50 -21.78 2.44 -10.88
C HIS A 50 -20.86 3.47 -10.17
N HIS A 51 -19.70 3.04 -9.65
CA HIS A 51 -18.79 3.83 -8.81
C HIS A 51 -17.44 4.09 -9.48
N THR A 52 -17.43 4.33 -10.79
CA THR A 52 -16.22 4.51 -11.61
C THR A 52 -15.21 5.53 -11.06
N MET A 53 -15.69 6.63 -10.47
CA MET A 53 -14.81 7.66 -9.91
C MET A 53 -14.01 7.16 -8.68
N PHE A 54 -14.64 6.38 -7.80
CA PHE A 54 -13.96 5.77 -6.66
C PHE A 54 -12.84 4.85 -7.11
N PHE A 55 -13.14 3.94 -8.05
CA PHE A 55 -12.18 2.97 -8.54
C PHE A 55 -11.00 3.64 -9.24
N LYS A 56 -11.24 4.71 -10.00
CA LYS A 56 -10.16 5.49 -10.63
C LYS A 56 -9.26 6.18 -9.61
N ILE A 57 -9.83 6.82 -8.58
CA ILE A 57 -9.05 7.51 -7.54
C ILE A 57 -8.21 6.52 -6.74
N VAL A 58 -8.82 5.41 -6.30
CA VAL A 58 -8.12 4.38 -5.51
C VAL A 58 -7.03 3.70 -6.34
N SER A 59 -7.31 3.37 -7.60
CA SER A 59 -6.32 2.73 -8.47
C SER A 59 -5.17 3.67 -8.80
N ALA A 60 -5.44 4.96 -9.07
CA ALA A 60 -4.39 5.96 -9.25
C ALA A 60 -3.51 6.10 -7.99
N GLY A 61 -4.13 6.10 -6.80
CA GLY A 61 -3.41 6.09 -5.52
C GLY A 61 -2.50 4.88 -5.35
N LEU A 62 -3.01 3.69 -5.65
CA LEU A 62 -2.25 2.44 -5.60
C LEU A 62 -1.08 2.43 -6.59
N LEU A 63 -1.30 2.90 -7.82
CA LEU A 63 -0.23 3.01 -8.82
C LEU A 63 0.85 4.00 -8.40
N LEU A 64 0.45 5.16 -7.88
CA LEU A 64 1.40 6.14 -7.38
C LEU A 64 2.19 5.60 -6.18
N PHE A 65 1.53 4.87 -5.27
CA PHE A 65 2.18 4.18 -4.16
C PHE A 65 3.23 3.16 -4.64
N VAL A 66 2.90 2.35 -5.65
CA VAL A 66 3.82 1.34 -6.21
C VAL A 66 5.02 2.00 -6.90
N ILE A 67 4.79 3.08 -7.66
CA ILE A 67 5.87 3.85 -8.33
C ILE A 67 6.78 4.52 -7.30
N THR A 68 6.21 5.00 -6.18
CA THR A 68 6.97 5.67 -5.13
C THR A 68 7.62 4.71 -4.14
N ALA A 69 7.15 3.46 -4.02
CA ALA A 69 7.71 2.47 -3.10
C ALA A 69 9.24 2.28 -3.22
N PRO A 70 9.85 2.18 -4.42
CA PRO A 70 11.31 2.16 -4.58
C PRO A 70 12.01 3.41 -4.04
N VAL A 71 11.37 4.58 -4.13
CA VAL A 71 11.90 5.86 -3.62
C VAL A 71 11.89 5.88 -2.10
N VAL A 72 10.89 5.25 -1.46
CA VAL A 72 10.79 5.16 0.01
C VAL A 72 11.99 4.43 0.63
N PHE A 73 12.61 3.49 -0.08
CA PHE A 73 13.84 2.83 0.39
C PHE A 73 15.05 3.78 0.52
N PHE A 74 14.99 4.93 -0.14
CA PHE A 74 16.04 5.96 -0.08
C PHE A 74 15.65 7.16 0.79
N LEU A 75 14.44 7.16 1.36
CA LEU A 75 13.96 8.25 2.22
C LEU A 75 14.31 7.98 3.69
N PRO A 76 14.62 9.04 4.46
CA PRO A 76 14.74 8.95 5.91
C PRO A 76 13.44 8.42 6.55
N PHE A 77 13.56 7.65 7.63
CA PHE A 77 12.44 6.98 8.32
C PHE A 77 11.28 7.94 8.68
N GLU A 78 11.61 9.19 8.97
CA GLU A 78 10.69 10.29 9.27
C GLU A 78 9.70 10.62 8.13
N PHE A 79 10.00 10.27 6.87
CA PHE A 79 9.10 10.47 5.73
C PHE A 79 8.13 9.31 5.48
N ILE A 80 8.33 8.15 6.10
CA ILE A 80 7.46 6.96 5.92
C ILE A 80 6.03 7.25 6.39
N HIS A 81 5.88 8.00 7.47
CA HIS A 81 4.56 8.41 7.99
C HIS A 81 3.83 9.37 7.03
N GLY A 82 4.57 10.20 6.29
CA GLY A 82 4.02 11.07 5.26
C GLY A 82 3.41 10.27 4.10
N VAL A 83 4.11 9.21 3.66
CA VAL A 83 3.61 8.29 2.63
C VAL A 83 2.33 7.58 3.07
N HIS A 84 2.27 7.10 4.31
CA HIS A 84 1.06 6.48 4.87
C HIS A 84 -0.09 7.47 4.97
N SER A 85 0.18 8.70 5.42
CA SER A 85 -0.83 9.77 5.54
C SER A 85 -1.40 10.14 4.17
N PHE A 86 -0.56 10.21 3.14
CA PHE A 86 -0.98 10.46 1.77
C PHE A 86 -1.82 9.31 1.21
N ALA A 87 -1.42 8.05 1.42
CA ALA A 87 -2.20 6.90 1.00
C ALA A 87 -3.60 6.89 1.65
N ALA A 88 -3.66 7.14 2.97
CA ALA A 88 -4.92 7.27 3.70
C ALA A 88 -5.81 8.40 3.16
N PHE A 89 -5.20 9.54 2.78
CA PHE A 89 -5.91 10.65 2.16
C PHE A 89 -6.53 10.25 0.81
N VAL A 90 -5.78 9.57 -0.07
CA VAL A 90 -6.31 9.16 -1.39
C VAL A 90 -7.46 8.16 -1.25
N VAL A 91 -7.35 7.19 -0.33
CA VAL A 91 -8.44 6.25 -0.03
C VAL A 91 -9.67 7.00 0.51
N SER A 92 -9.47 7.94 1.43
CA SER A 92 -10.55 8.75 2.01
C SER A 92 -11.25 9.62 0.96
N ALA A 93 -10.49 10.23 0.04
CA ALA A 93 -11.04 11.00 -1.07
C ALA A 93 -11.87 10.13 -2.02
N GLY A 94 -11.40 8.91 -2.31
CA GLY A 94 -12.20 7.90 -3.00
C GLY A 94 -13.51 7.65 -2.26
N LEU A 95 -13.44 7.26 -0.98
CA LEU A 95 -14.62 6.90 -0.18
C LEU A 95 -15.67 8.02 -0.11
N TYR A 96 -15.21 9.27 -0.02
CA TYR A 96 -16.06 10.46 -0.05
C TYR A 96 -16.90 10.55 -1.32
N THR A 97 -16.36 10.17 -2.49
CA THR A 97 -17.13 10.17 -3.75
C THR A 97 -18.28 9.16 -3.74
N ILE A 98 -18.09 7.99 -3.11
CA ILE A 98 -19.17 7.01 -2.93
C ILE A 98 -20.26 7.59 -2.02
N LEU A 99 -19.87 8.07 -0.84
CA LEU A 99 -20.80 8.57 0.17
C LEU A 99 -21.63 9.74 -0.36
N ARG A 100 -21.00 10.67 -1.07
CA ARG A 100 -21.69 11.81 -1.67
C ARG A 100 -22.69 11.38 -2.75
N ASN A 101 -22.33 10.42 -3.59
CA ASN A 101 -23.25 9.92 -4.62
C ASN A 101 -24.42 9.13 -4.04
N ASP A 102 -24.20 8.38 -2.95
CA ASP A 102 -25.28 7.67 -2.22
C ASP A 102 -26.27 8.65 -1.59
N GLN A 103 -25.78 9.74 -0.97
CA GLN A 103 -26.62 10.79 -0.40
C GLN A 103 -27.47 11.48 -1.47
N LEU A 104 -26.87 11.87 -2.61
CA LEU A 104 -27.61 12.50 -3.71
C LEU A 104 -28.72 11.61 -4.28
N ASN A 105 -28.49 10.29 -4.36
CA ASN A 105 -29.50 9.34 -4.82
C ASN A 105 -30.65 9.17 -3.83
N ARG A 106 -30.39 9.30 -2.52
CA ARG A 106 -31.42 9.23 -1.46
C ARG A 106 -32.25 10.51 -1.36
N ASP A 107 -31.64 11.67 -1.52
CA ASP A 107 -32.33 12.96 -1.38
C ASP A 107 -33.20 13.30 -2.62
N GLY A 108 -32.99 12.60 -3.74
CA GLY A 108 -33.74 12.76 -4.99
C GLY A 108 -34.87 11.75 -5.21
N SER A 109 -35.10 10.80 -4.29
CA SER A 109 -36.15 9.77 -4.33
C SER A 109 -37.25 10.04 -3.31
#